data_AF-A0A9E5FLJ3-F1
#
_entry.id   AF-A0A9E5FLJ3-F1
#
_cell.length_a   1.000
_cell.length_b   1.000
_cell.length_c   1.000
_cell.angle_alpha   90.00
_cell.angle_beta   90.00
_cell.angle_gamma   90.00
#
_symmetry.space_group_name_H-M   'P 1'
#
loop_
_entity.id
_entity.type
_entity.pdbx_description
1 polymer ?
#
loop_
_entity_poly.entity_id
_entity_poly.type
_entity_poly.pdbx_seq_one_letter_code
_entity_poly.pdbx_strand_id
1 'polypeptide(L)'
;MKHSLILFCLTVTSFFFAQNVTFTASKRLVVPVLNNEVKPENIVELVNTSKLTSKGAKTYTWTVNGSVEPGKGWDFVKGTNKNAEKIKITFNKLGNYTIGLNIVEKNGEEENEYSAEMEDLISVRSVFPELAALYAQKPKPNYVKLVEKASEYVAKPKFANDPTPNLFLSKGFLGLVKTGNSDPRFESAFEDAVASFAAAKELDKNGVIYDDEHQKYLSELETYLLTENIEVFVDEDSKNADAMDQLAEAVDFYSQVTLAPISSKFLEAYLKFNMKDTKGANLIFTTEIPKLKKYKKLDEETPYGEKFTDENGTEFIMSTVDLKVLKMGVKKVALLMKTRDGGKPFKACELLEAVEPWLIDDKDFASFYSTEFKSCMEK
;
A
#
# COMPACT_ATOMS: atom_id res chain seq x y z
N MET A 1 -60.08 -12.08 -37.95
CA MET A 1 -59.06 -11.50 -37.06
C MET A 1 -59.16 -12.20 -35.72
N LYS A 2 -58.24 -13.14 -35.43
CA LYS A 2 -58.11 -13.81 -34.13
C LYS A 2 -56.99 -13.08 -33.38
N HIS A 3 -57.29 -12.54 -32.20
CA HIS A 3 -56.27 -11.98 -31.31
C HIS A 3 -55.77 -13.09 -30.38
N SER A 4 -54.48 -13.40 -30.51
CA SER A 4 -53.71 -14.23 -29.60
C SER A 4 -53.35 -13.39 -28.38
N LEU A 5 -53.80 -13.80 -27.20
CA LEU A 5 -53.38 -13.22 -25.93
C LEU A 5 -52.13 -13.97 -25.47
N ILE A 6 -50.97 -13.33 -25.55
CA ILE A 6 -49.69 -13.85 -25.07
C ILE A 6 -49.67 -13.67 -23.55
N LEU A 7 -49.63 -14.79 -22.83
CA LEU A 7 -49.48 -14.84 -21.37
C LEU A 7 -48.01 -14.56 -21.02
N PHE A 8 -47.74 -13.38 -20.48
CA PHE A 8 -46.41 -12.99 -19.99
C PHE A 8 -46.17 -13.69 -18.65
N CYS A 9 -45.25 -14.64 -18.64
CA CYS A 9 -44.79 -15.31 -17.41
C CYS A 9 -43.85 -14.35 -16.68
N LEU A 10 -44.35 -13.69 -15.64
CA LEU A 10 -43.57 -12.88 -14.71
C LEU A 10 -42.69 -13.82 -13.86
N THR A 11 -41.43 -13.96 -14.25
CA THR A 11 -40.39 -14.51 -13.38
C THR A 11 -40.10 -13.49 -12.28
N VAL A 12 -40.65 -13.72 -11.11
CA VAL A 12 -40.22 -13.04 -9.88
C VAL A 12 -38.83 -13.56 -9.56
N THR A 13 -37.80 -12.84 -9.99
CA THR A 13 -36.44 -13.03 -9.49
C THR A 13 -36.40 -12.48 -8.06
N SER A 14 -36.55 -13.39 -7.09
CA SER A 14 -36.25 -13.10 -5.69
C SER A 14 -34.80 -12.68 -5.58
N PHE A 15 -34.54 -11.39 -5.34
CA PHE A 15 -33.25 -10.92 -4.85
C PHE A 15 -33.07 -11.51 -3.44
N PHE A 16 -32.47 -12.69 -3.33
CA PHE A 16 -31.83 -13.09 -2.09
C PHE A 16 -30.64 -12.17 -1.90
N PHE A 17 -30.70 -11.26 -0.92
CA PHE A 17 -29.48 -10.66 -0.39
C PHE A 17 -28.62 -11.80 0.14
N ALA A 18 -27.53 -12.13 -0.56
CA ALA A 18 -26.53 -13.05 -0.05
C ALA A 18 -26.02 -12.48 1.29
N GLN A 19 -26.25 -13.21 2.38
CA GLN A 19 -25.70 -12.83 3.68
C GLN A 19 -24.22 -13.18 3.64
N ASN A 20 -23.37 -12.15 3.63
CA ASN A 20 -21.93 -12.34 3.54
C ASN A 20 -21.38 -12.67 4.93
N VAL A 21 -20.61 -13.76 5.02
CA VAL A 21 -19.80 -14.04 6.21
C VAL A 21 -18.70 -12.98 6.28
N THR A 22 -18.55 -12.38 7.45
CA THR A 22 -17.48 -11.44 7.77
C THR A 22 -16.86 -11.83 9.10
N PHE A 23 -15.56 -11.65 9.21
CA PHE A 23 -14.82 -11.87 10.43
C PHE A 23 -13.61 -10.94 10.51
N THR A 24 -13.03 -10.84 11.70
CA THR A 24 -11.88 -9.99 11.98
C THR A 24 -10.82 -10.74 12.78
N ALA A 25 -9.59 -10.24 12.73
CA ALA A 25 -8.49 -10.68 13.56
C ALA A 25 -8.04 -9.54 14.49
N SER A 26 -7.77 -9.83 15.76
CA SER A 26 -7.28 -8.83 16.71
C SER A 26 -5.93 -8.23 16.34
N LYS A 27 -5.13 -8.98 15.59
CA LYS A 27 -3.83 -8.60 15.06
C LYS A 27 -3.64 -9.27 13.71
N ARG A 28 -3.02 -8.55 12.78
CA ARG A 28 -2.67 -9.07 11.45
C ARG A 28 -1.16 -9.30 11.28
N LEU A 29 -0.36 -8.74 12.17
CA LEU A 29 1.08 -8.91 12.20
C LEU A 29 1.52 -9.47 13.56
N VAL A 30 2.20 -10.61 13.56
CA VAL A 30 2.65 -11.28 14.79
C VAL A 30 4.04 -11.88 14.61
N VAL A 31 4.67 -12.21 15.74
CA VAL A 31 5.92 -12.99 15.80
C VAL A 31 5.61 -14.42 16.21
N PRO A 32 6.38 -15.42 15.72
CA PRO A 32 6.13 -16.81 16.06
C PRO A 32 6.35 -17.07 17.55
N VAL A 33 5.64 -18.06 18.08
CA VAL A 33 5.91 -18.65 19.38
C VAL A 33 7.28 -19.32 19.34
N LEU A 34 8.15 -18.94 20.26
CA LEU A 34 9.49 -19.50 20.41
C LEU A 34 9.55 -20.31 21.71
N ASN A 35 10.31 -21.40 21.71
CA ASN A 35 10.55 -22.24 22.89
C ASN A 35 9.28 -22.74 23.61
N ASN A 36 8.17 -22.89 22.88
CA ASN A 36 6.85 -23.28 23.39
C ASN A 36 6.30 -22.33 24.48
N GLU A 37 6.80 -21.09 24.56
CA GLU A 37 6.31 -20.07 25.48
C GLU A 37 5.33 -19.14 24.76
N VAL A 38 4.04 -19.28 25.05
CA VAL A 38 2.99 -18.43 24.49
C VAL A 38 2.87 -17.15 25.32
N LYS A 39 3.12 -16.01 24.68
CA LYS A 39 2.95 -14.69 25.30
C LYS A 39 1.72 -13.97 24.73
N PRO A 40 1.15 -12.97 25.43
CA PRO A 40 -0.02 -12.23 24.94
C PRO A 40 0.19 -11.61 23.55
N GLU A 41 1.42 -11.21 23.21
CA GLU A 41 1.78 -10.69 21.90
C GLU A 41 1.60 -11.69 20.76
N ASN A 42 1.73 -13.00 21.02
CA ASN A 42 1.63 -14.08 20.04
C ASN A 42 0.19 -14.52 19.73
N ILE A 43 -0.77 -14.16 20.59
CA ILE A 43 -2.14 -14.63 20.47
C ILE A 43 -2.89 -13.77 19.46
N VAL A 44 -3.46 -14.43 18.45
CA VAL A 44 -4.42 -13.85 17.52
C VAL A 44 -5.81 -14.35 17.88
N GLU A 45 -6.72 -13.41 18.06
CA GLU A 45 -8.12 -13.68 18.34
C GLU A 45 -8.92 -13.43 17.06
N LEU A 46 -9.59 -14.48 16.58
CA LEU A 46 -10.46 -14.42 15.41
C LEU A 46 -11.91 -14.35 15.88
N VAL A 47 -12.67 -13.43 15.31
CA VAL A 47 -14.03 -13.12 15.74
C VAL A 47 -14.94 -13.02 14.52
N ASN A 48 -15.99 -13.84 14.49
CA ASN A 48 -17.08 -13.67 13.53
C ASN A 48 -17.82 -12.35 13.79
N THR A 49 -18.06 -11.58 12.73
CA THR A 49 -18.78 -10.30 12.78
C THR A 49 -20.01 -10.30 11.87
N SER A 50 -20.38 -11.47 11.34
CA SER A 50 -21.49 -11.64 10.41
C SER A 50 -22.83 -11.28 11.03
N LYS A 51 -23.62 -10.46 10.33
CA LYS A 51 -24.99 -10.14 10.70
C LYS A 51 -25.96 -11.07 9.99
N LEU A 52 -26.02 -12.33 10.44
CA LEU A 52 -26.97 -13.31 9.91
C LEU A 52 -28.35 -13.07 10.52
N THR A 53 -29.39 -12.94 9.69
CA THR A 53 -30.75 -12.51 10.13
C THR A 53 -31.53 -13.59 10.89
N SER A 54 -31.11 -14.84 10.79
CA SER A 54 -31.74 -15.99 11.40
C SER A 54 -31.43 -16.17 12.90
N LYS A 55 -32.36 -16.84 13.59
CA LYS A 55 -32.23 -17.27 14.99
C LYS A 55 -31.91 -18.77 15.15
N GLY A 56 -31.46 -19.43 14.09
CA GLY A 56 -31.12 -20.86 14.14
C GLY A 56 -29.91 -21.13 15.03
N ALA A 57 -29.72 -22.39 15.42
CA ALA A 57 -28.51 -22.80 16.14
C ALA A 57 -27.32 -22.78 15.16
N LYS A 58 -26.21 -22.13 15.55
CA LYS A 58 -25.05 -21.91 14.68
C LYS A 58 -23.85 -22.72 15.14
N THR A 59 -23.18 -23.34 14.19
CA THR A 59 -21.88 -24.01 14.37
C THR A 59 -20.84 -23.30 13.52
N TYR A 60 -19.69 -22.99 14.12
CA TYR A 60 -18.60 -22.29 13.45
C TYR A 60 -17.46 -23.26 13.19
N THR A 61 -16.87 -23.21 12.00
CA THR A 61 -15.68 -23.98 11.65
C THR A 61 -14.65 -23.03 11.05
N TRP A 62 -13.57 -22.82 11.80
CA TRP A 62 -12.47 -21.98 11.35
C TRP A 62 -11.42 -22.82 10.62
N THR A 63 -10.84 -22.26 9.56
CA THR A 63 -9.72 -22.85 8.85
C THR A 63 -8.53 -21.90 8.84
N VAL A 64 -7.33 -22.46 8.89
CA VAL A 64 -6.07 -21.75 8.67
C VAL A 64 -5.35 -22.47 7.55
N ASN A 65 -5.12 -21.76 6.44
CA ASN A 65 -4.65 -22.32 5.16
C ASN A 65 -5.48 -23.55 4.73
N GLY A 66 -6.80 -23.46 4.85
CA GLY A 66 -7.73 -24.54 4.51
C GLY A 66 -7.81 -25.70 5.52
N SER A 67 -7.00 -25.72 6.58
CA SER A 67 -7.03 -26.78 7.61
C SER A 67 -7.82 -26.37 8.84
N VAL A 68 -8.70 -27.26 9.32
CA VAL A 68 -9.43 -27.10 10.60
C VAL A 68 -8.60 -27.56 11.82
N GLU A 69 -7.63 -28.45 11.59
CA GLU A 69 -6.78 -28.97 12.65
C GLU A 69 -5.41 -28.25 12.68
N PRO A 70 -4.86 -28.03 13.88
CA PRO A 70 -3.55 -27.41 14.04
C PRO A 70 -2.44 -28.28 13.45
N GLY A 71 -1.32 -27.66 13.13
CA GLY A 71 -0.22 -28.32 12.45
C GLY A 71 1.13 -27.65 12.68
N LYS A 72 2.09 -27.91 11.79
CA LYS A 72 3.47 -27.39 11.90
C LYS A 72 3.62 -25.86 11.79
N GLY A 73 2.53 -25.11 11.63
CA GLY A 73 2.56 -23.65 11.43
C GLY A 73 1.76 -22.85 12.47
N TRP A 74 0.75 -23.46 13.09
CA TRP A 74 -0.19 -22.79 13.99
C TRP A 74 -0.82 -23.78 14.96
N ASP A 75 -1.28 -23.26 16.09
CA ASP A 75 -1.94 -24.03 17.15
C ASP A 75 -3.05 -23.22 17.85
N PHE A 76 -4.01 -23.92 18.45
CA PHE A 76 -5.01 -23.31 19.32
C PHE A 76 -4.40 -22.95 20.68
N VAL A 77 -4.79 -21.80 21.22
CA VAL A 77 -4.50 -21.49 22.62
C VAL A 77 -5.24 -22.49 23.52
N LYS A 78 -4.58 -22.93 24.60
CA LYS A 78 -5.16 -23.89 25.56
C LYS A 78 -6.53 -23.39 26.06
N GLY A 79 -7.54 -24.25 25.98
CA GLY A 79 -8.91 -23.96 26.42
C GLY A 79 -9.80 -23.30 25.35
N THR A 80 -9.28 -23.04 24.14
CA THR A 80 -10.10 -22.55 23.02
C THR A 80 -11.14 -23.59 22.61
N ASN A 81 -12.41 -23.17 22.55
CA ASN A 81 -13.47 -23.95 21.91
C ASN A 81 -13.39 -23.74 20.39
N LYS A 82 -13.01 -24.78 19.65
CA LYS A 82 -12.77 -24.72 18.19
C LYS A 82 -14.01 -24.34 17.38
N ASN A 83 -15.21 -24.64 17.90
CA ASN A 83 -16.47 -24.44 17.20
C ASN A 83 -17.22 -23.17 17.64
N ALA A 84 -16.53 -22.30 18.39
CA ALA A 84 -17.11 -21.06 18.86
C ALA A 84 -17.07 -19.97 17.80
N GLU A 85 -17.94 -18.99 17.96
CA GLU A 85 -17.97 -17.73 17.18
C GLU A 85 -16.64 -16.96 17.24
N LYS A 86 -15.81 -17.30 18.22
CA LYS A 86 -14.54 -16.68 18.52
C LYS A 86 -13.52 -17.72 18.94
N ILE A 87 -12.34 -17.68 18.32
CA ILE A 87 -11.23 -18.58 18.65
C ILE A 87 -9.94 -17.80 18.92
N LYS A 88 -9.03 -18.44 19.67
CA LYS A 88 -7.68 -17.94 19.91
C LYS A 88 -6.65 -18.91 19.37
N ILE A 89 -5.78 -18.41 18.51
CA ILE A 89 -4.71 -19.17 17.86
C ILE A 89 -3.36 -18.50 18.04
N THR A 90 -2.30 -19.27 17.81
CA THR A 90 -0.91 -18.83 17.78
C THR A 90 -0.22 -19.43 16.58
N PHE A 91 0.89 -18.82 16.16
CA PHE A 91 1.68 -19.28 15.02
C PHE A 91 3.09 -19.64 15.48
N ASN A 92 3.66 -20.70 14.92
CA ASN A 92 5.00 -21.18 15.25
C ASN A 92 5.95 -21.21 14.04
N LYS A 93 5.44 -20.87 12.85
CA LYS A 93 6.21 -20.79 11.60
C LYS A 93 5.98 -19.46 10.90
N LEU A 94 7.03 -18.93 10.31
CA LEU A 94 6.99 -17.72 9.49
C LEU A 94 6.16 -17.94 8.22
N GLY A 95 5.55 -16.86 7.74
CA GLY A 95 4.78 -16.84 6.49
C GLY A 95 3.46 -16.10 6.63
N ASN A 96 2.71 -16.06 5.54
CA ASN A 96 1.36 -15.53 5.50
C ASN A 96 0.35 -16.66 5.66
N TYR A 97 -0.76 -16.36 6.32
CA TYR A 97 -1.80 -17.32 6.65
C TYR A 97 -3.17 -16.80 6.21
N THR A 98 -3.81 -17.59 5.36
CA THR A 98 -5.19 -17.42 4.93
C THR A 98 -6.12 -17.97 6.00
N ILE A 99 -7.16 -17.21 6.34
CA ILE A 99 -8.15 -17.62 7.35
C ILE A 99 -9.49 -17.80 6.66
N GLY A 100 -10.16 -18.92 6.94
CA GLY A 100 -11.52 -19.17 6.50
C GLY A 100 -12.48 -19.37 7.67
N LEU A 101 -13.74 -19.06 7.43
CA LEU A 101 -14.83 -19.30 8.36
C LEU A 101 -16.01 -19.90 7.61
N ASN A 102 -16.47 -21.07 8.07
CA ASN A 102 -17.71 -21.68 7.67
C ASN A 102 -18.71 -21.66 8.83
N ILE A 103 -19.95 -21.22 8.56
CA ILE A 103 -21.05 -21.14 9.51
C ILE A 103 -22.17 -22.04 9.00
N VAL A 104 -22.45 -23.10 9.75
CA VAL A 104 -23.62 -23.95 9.52
C VAL A 104 -24.72 -23.54 10.49
N GLU A 105 -25.85 -23.12 9.95
CA GLU A 105 -27.04 -22.76 10.70
C GLU A 105 -28.12 -23.82 10.53
N LYS A 106 -28.67 -24.30 11.65
CA LYS A 106 -29.79 -25.24 11.67
C LYS A 106 -31.06 -24.56 12.17
N ASN A 107 -32.13 -24.66 11.38
CA ASN A 107 -33.47 -24.19 11.73
C ASN A 107 -34.49 -25.32 11.52
N GLY A 108 -34.60 -26.23 12.50
CA GLY A 108 -35.36 -27.46 12.32
C GLY A 108 -34.60 -28.44 11.42
N GLU A 109 -35.21 -28.84 10.30
CA GLU A 109 -34.60 -29.72 9.29
C GLU A 109 -33.83 -28.95 8.20
N GLU A 110 -33.99 -27.63 8.13
CA GLU A 110 -33.27 -26.79 7.17
C GLU A 110 -31.87 -26.47 7.70
N GLU A 111 -30.86 -26.71 6.87
CA GLU A 111 -29.46 -26.32 7.11
C GLU A 111 -29.03 -25.30 6.06
N ASN A 112 -28.58 -24.14 6.52
CA ASN A 112 -27.96 -23.12 5.66
C ASN A 112 -26.47 -23.06 5.96
N GLU A 113 -25.65 -22.99 4.91
CA GLU A 113 -24.20 -22.91 5.01
C GLU A 113 -23.72 -21.58 4.44
N TYR A 114 -22.85 -20.90 5.18
CA TYR A 114 -22.26 -19.64 4.77
C TYR A 114 -20.75 -19.70 4.98
N SER A 115 -19.97 -19.26 4.00
CA SER A 115 -18.51 -19.25 4.11
C SER A 115 -17.87 -17.98 3.59
N ALA A 116 -16.71 -17.66 4.15
CA ALA A 116 -15.81 -16.64 3.62
C ALA A 116 -14.36 -17.03 3.91
N GLU A 117 -13.45 -16.55 3.07
CA GLU A 117 -12.01 -16.73 3.19
C GLU A 117 -11.32 -15.39 2.96
N MET A 118 -10.30 -15.11 3.77
CA MET A 118 -9.45 -13.93 3.64
C MET A 118 -8.01 -14.38 3.46
N GLU A 119 -7.50 -14.25 2.23
CA GLU A 119 -6.12 -14.57 1.88
C GLU A 119 -5.12 -13.67 2.60
N ASP A 120 -4.00 -14.25 3.04
CA ASP A 120 -2.90 -13.54 3.69
C ASP A 120 -3.32 -12.62 4.86
N LEU A 121 -4.43 -12.95 5.55
CA LEU A 121 -4.97 -12.12 6.62
C LEU A 121 -3.98 -11.89 7.76
N ILE A 122 -3.11 -12.88 8.03
CA ILE A 122 -2.09 -12.83 9.08
C ILE A 122 -0.69 -13.02 8.48
N SER A 123 0.25 -12.13 8.79
CA SER A 123 1.68 -12.31 8.55
C SER A 123 2.41 -12.64 9.85
N VAL A 124 3.21 -13.70 9.80
CA VAL A 124 4.09 -14.13 10.89
C VAL A 124 5.53 -13.84 10.46
N ARG A 125 6.14 -12.82 11.08
CA ARG A 125 7.49 -12.36 10.73
C ARG A 125 8.53 -12.74 11.76
N SER A 126 9.79 -12.76 11.35
CA SER A 126 10.90 -12.86 12.26
C SER A 126 11.27 -11.49 12.82
N VAL A 127 12.10 -11.50 13.87
CA VAL A 127 12.81 -10.31 14.34
C VAL A 127 14.28 -10.50 14.03
N PHE A 128 14.96 -9.43 13.62
CA PHE A 128 16.37 -9.47 13.21
C PHE A 128 17.24 -8.57 14.10
N PRO A 129 17.48 -8.93 15.38
CA PRO A 129 18.27 -8.10 16.30
C PRO A 129 19.68 -7.78 15.80
N GLU A 130 20.33 -8.70 15.06
CA GLU A 130 21.65 -8.46 14.48
C GLU A 130 21.61 -7.31 13.45
N LEU A 131 20.61 -7.31 12.56
CA LEU A 131 20.45 -6.25 11.56
C LEU A 131 20.11 -4.92 12.22
N ALA A 132 19.18 -4.93 13.17
CA ALA A 132 18.83 -3.73 13.96
C ALA A 132 20.04 -3.18 14.70
N ALA A 133 20.86 -4.04 15.33
CA ALA A 133 22.08 -3.63 16.02
C ALA A 133 23.12 -3.06 15.05
N LEU A 134 23.31 -3.65 13.86
CA LEU A 134 24.19 -3.14 12.82
C LEU A 134 23.76 -1.74 12.36
N TYR A 135 22.45 -1.54 12.13
CA TYR A 135 21.89 -0.26 11.71
C TYR A 135 21.89 0.81 12.82
N ALA A 136 21.89 0.42 14.09
CA ALA A 136 21.92 1.34 15.22
C ALA A 136 23.35 1.73 15.71
N GLN A 137 24.40 1.21 15.06
CA GLN A 137 25.80 1.47 15.47
C GLN A 137 26.17 2.97 15.37
N LYS A 138 26.92 3.45 16.36
CA LYS A 138 27.45 4.83 16.44
C LYS A 138 28.97 4.86 16.25
N PRO A 139 29.57 5.95 15.74
CA PRO A 139 28.91 7.18 15.27
C PRO A 139 28.21 7.00 13.91
N LYS A 140 28.56 5.95 13.16
CA LYS A 140 27.92 5.57 11.92
C LYS A 140 27.79 4.04 11.83
N PRO A 141 26.71 3.51 11.24
CA PRO A 141 26.57 2.09 10.97
C PRO A 141 27.65 1.55 10.03
N ASN A 142 28.00 0.27 10.19
CA ASN A 142 28.77 -0.45 9.17
C ASN A 142 27.81 -0.95 8.08
N TYR A 143 27.56 -0.10 7.09
CA TYR A 143 26.61 -0.38 6.02
C TYR A 143 27.01 -1.56 5.12
N VAL A 144 28.30 -1.77 4.86
CA VAL A 144 28.78 -2.94 4.10
C VAL A 144 28.38 -4.22 4.81
N LYS A 145 28.65 -4.30 6.12
CA LYS A 145 28.29 -5.48 6.93
C LYS A 145 26.77 -5.64 7.05
N LEU A 146 26.01 -4.54 7.11
CA LEU A 146 24.54 -4.57 7.11
C LEU A 146 24.01 -5.18 5.81
N VAL A 147 24.50 -4.72 4.66
CA VAL A 147 24.14 -5.27 3.34
C VAL A 147 24.47 -6.75 3.26
N GLU A 148 25.72 -7.14 3.55
CA GLU A 148 26.15 -8.54 3.50
C GLU A 148 25.28 -9.45 4.37
N LYS A 149 24.95 -9.01 5.60
CA LYS A 149 24.10 -9.77 6.52
C LYS A 149 22.63 -9.81 6.10
N ALA A 150 22.09 -8.70 5.63
CA ALA A 150 20.71 -8.65 5.13
C ALA A 150 20.54 -9.55 3.89
N SER A 151 21.49 -9.54 2.95
CA SER A 151 21.51 -10.42 1.78
C SER A 151 21.53 -11.91 2.16
N GLU A 152 22.31 -12.30 3.18
CA GLU A 152 22.28 -13.67 3.71
C GLU A 152 20.89 -14.09 4.21
N TYR A 153 20.09 -13.14 4.73
CA TYR A 153 18.73 -13.41 5.18
C TYR A 153 17.74 -13.48 4.01
N VAL A 154 17.83 -12.57 3.05
CA VAL A 154 17.02 -12.58 1.81
C VAL A 154 17.19 -13.91 1.06
N ALA A 155 18.41 -14.44 0.98
CA ALA A 155 18.69 -15.70 0.29
C ALA A 155 18.15 -16.96 0.99
N LYS A 156 17.70 -16.88 2.25
CA LYS A 156 17.26 -18.05 3.03
C LYS A 156 15.76 -18.31 2.76
N PRO A 157 15.37 -19.51 2.25
CA PRO A 157 13.97 -19.81 1.93
C PRO A 157 12.97 -19.62 3.08
N LYS A 158 13.43 -19.77 4.33
CA LYS A 158 12.58 -19.54 5.51
C LYS A 158 12.11 -18.10 5.69
N PHE A 159 12.76 -17.13 5.05
CA PHE A 159 12.45 -15.71 5.12
C PHE A 159 11.91 -15.15 3.79
N ALA A 160 11.61 -16.00 2.81
CA ALA A 160 11.20 -15.57 1.47
C ALA A 160 9.97 -14.65 1.46
N ASN A 161 9.07 -14.80 2.45
CA ASN A 161 7.85 -13.99 2.59
C ASN A 161 7.97 -12.93 3.70
N ASP A 162 9.16 -12.73 4.27
CA ASP A 162 9.38 -11.71 5.31
C ASP A 162 9.95 -10.45 4.64
N PRO A 163 9.27 -9.29 4.72
CA PRO A 163 9.76 -8.05 4.13
C PRO A 163 10.96 -7.46 4.88
N THR A 164 11.18 -7.84 6.14
CA THR A 164 12.14 -7.19 7.05
C THR A 164 13.60 -7.26 6.56
N PRO A 165 14.13 -8.40 6.06
CA PRO A 165 15.47 -8.45 5.48
C PRO A 165 15.67 -7.47 4.33
N ASN A 166 14.68 -7.35 3.43
CA ASN A 166 14.73 -6.43 2.30
C ASN A 166 14.70 -4.96 2.76
N LEU A 167 13.96 -4.63 3.83
CA LEU A 167 13.98 -3.29 4.44
C LEU A 167 15.37 -2.94 5.00
N PHE A 168 16.03 -3.87 5.68
CA PHE A 168 17.40 -3.64 6.17
C PHE A 168 18.43 -3.61 5.04
N LEU A 169 18.22 -4.38 3.99
CA LEU A 169 19.06 -4.36 2.79
C LEU A 169 18.99 -2.98 2.11
N SER A 170 17.77 -2.48 1.91
CA SER A 170 17.52 -1.13 1.38
C SER A 170 18.20 -0.05 2.24
N LYS A 171 18.02 -0.09 3.56
CA LYS A 171 18.70 0.80 4.53
C LYS A 171 20.22 0.77 4.40
N GLY A 172 20.79 -0.43 4.23
CA GLY A 172 22.22 -0.64 4.06
C GLY A 172 22.73 0.05 2.80
N PHE A 173 22.06 -0.19 1.68
CA PHE A 173 22.41 0.37 0.39
C PHE A 173 22.30 1.90 0.35
N LEU A 174 21.20 2.49 0.83
CA LEU A 174 21.08 3.95 0.92
C LEU A 174 22.17 4.56 1.84
N GLY A 175 22.52 3.85 2.92
CA GLY A 175 23.63 4.25 3.78
C GLY A 175 24.99 4.28 3.07
N LEU A 176 25.26 3.33 2.16
CA LEU A 176 26.47 3.32 1.33
C LEU A 176 26.50 4.51 0.36
N VAL A 177 25.36 4.80 -0.29
CA VAL A 177 25.20 5.97 -1.17
C VAL A 177 25.52 7.26 -0.42
N LYS A 178 24.84 7.50 0.70
CA LYS A 178 24.99 8.73 1.50
C LYS A 178 26.37 8.91 2.13
N THR A 179 27.13 7.82 2.30
CA THR A 179 28.49 7.88 2.88
C THR A 179 29.59 7.91 1.83
N GLY A 180 29.26 7.90 0.53
CA GLY A 180 30.24 7.96 -0.55
C GLY A 180 31.14 6.73 -0.59
N ASN A 181 30.57 5.54 -0.41
CA ASN A 181 31.33 4.29 -0.44
C ASN A 181 31.99 4.05 -1.81
N SER A 182 33.30 3.83 -1.83
CA SER A 182 34.08 3.65 -3.06
C SER A 182 34.33 2.19 -3.45
N ASP A 183 33.71 1.23 -2.75
CA ASP A 183 33.86 -0.19 -3.06
C ASP A 183 33.04 -0.53 -4.31
N PRO A 184 33.68 -0.99 -5.42
CA PRO A 184 32.99 -1.26 -6.69
C PRO A 184 31.88 -2.31 -6.61
N ARG A 185 31.86 -3.14 -5.56
CA ARG A 185 30.76 -4.10 -5.32
C ARG A 185 29.41 -3.42 -5.12
N PHE A 186 29.41 -2.12 -4.84
CA PHE A 186 28.23 -1.34 -4.49
C PHE A 186 28.07 -0.11 -5.40
N GLU A 187 28.52 -0.21 -6.67
CA GLU A 187 28.37 0.87 -7.66
C GLU A 187 26.89 1.20 -7.92
N SER A 188 26.02 0.18 -7.96
CA SER A 188 24.57 0.32 -8.14
C SER A 188 23.80 0.39 -6.81
N ALA A 189 24.44 0.89 -5.74
CA ALA A 189 23.83 0.88 -4.41
C ALA A 189 22.51 1.66 -4.36
N PHE A 190 22.33 2.70 -5.16
CA PHE A 190 21.09 3.46 -5.11
C PHE A 190 19.91 2.68 -5.72
N GLU A 191 20.13 2.09 -6.88
CA GLU A 191 19.18 1.23 -7.58
C GLU A 191 18.86 0.00 -6.73
N ASP A 192 19.88 -0.60 -6.10
CA ASP A 192 19.70 -1.73 -5.20
C ASP A 192 18.92 -1.34 -3.93
N ALA A 193 19.06 -0.10 -3.44
CA ALA A 193 18.26 0.40 -2.33
C ALA A 193 16.77 0.48 -2.71
N VAL A 194 16.47 1.04 -3.88
CA VAL A 194 15.11 1.17 -4.42
C VAL A 194 14.50 -0.22 -4.67
N ALA A 195 15.23 -1.10 -5.36
CA ALA A 195 14.77 -2.45 -5.67
C ALA A 195 14.52 -3.28 -4.40
N SER A 196 15.40 -3.17 -3.40
CA SER A 196 15.21 -3.84 -2.11
C SER A 196 13.98 -3.30 -1.37
N PHE A 197 13.73 -1.98 -1.41
CA PHE A 197 12.51 -1.43 -0.81
C PHE A 197 11.25 -1.90 -1.55
N ALA A 198 11.26 -1.87 -2.89
CA ALA A 198 10.15 -2.33 -3.71
C ALA A 198 9.82 -3.81 -3.42
N ALA A 199 10.85 -4.67 -3.32
CA ALA A 199 10.67 -6.06 -2.92
C ALA A 199 10.06 -6.19 -1.51
N ALA A 200 10.50 -5.39 -0.54
CA ALA A 200 9.88 -5.38 0.78
C ALA A 200 8.41 -4.96 0.73
N LYS A 201 8.08 -3.93 -0.07
CA LYS A 201 6.70 -3.43 -0.27
C LYS A 201 5.79 -4.51 -0.85
N GLU A 202 6.25 -5.28 -1.82
CA GLU A 202 5.47 -6.37 -2.41
C GLU A 202 5.21 -7.52 -1.42
N LEU A 203 6.19 -7.83 -0.58
CA LEU A 203 6.11 -8.88 0.44
C LEU A 203 5.26 -8.47 1.65
N ASP A 204 5.13 -7.17 1.93
CA ASP A 204 4.41 -6.68 3.10
C ASP A 204 2.88 -6.74 2.90
N LYS A 205 2.24 -7.74 3.51
CA LYS A 205 0.78 -7.92 3.45
C LYS A 205 0.02 -7.30 4.62
N ASN A 206 0.71 -7.04 5.73
CA ASN A 206 0.05 -6.71 7.01
C ASN A 206 0.74 -5.59 7.78
N GLY A 207 1.59 -4.80 7.11
CA GLY A 207 2.03 -3.50 7.60
C GLY A 207 3.34 -3.47 8.38
N VAL A 208 4.31 -4.33 8.03
CA VAL A 208 5.68 -4.26 8.58
C VAL A 208 6.32 -2.90 8.31
N ILE A 209 6.07 -2.32 7.14
CA ILE A 209 6.61 -1.02 6.75
C ILE A 209 6.09 0.11 7.65
N TYR A 210 4.94 -0.08 8.30
CA TYR A 210 4.35 0.91 9.21
C TYR A 210 4.97 0.94 10.60
N ASP A 211 5.90 0.05 10.94
CA ASP A 211 6.70 0.21 12.16
C ASP A 211 7.51 1.52 12.09
N ASP A 212 7.63 2.21 13.23
CA ASP A 212 8.26 3.53 13.33
C ASP A 212 9.66 3.62 12.69
N GLU A 213 10.48 2.58 12.85
CA GLU A 213 11.84 2.51 12.29
C GLU A 213 11.82 2.42 10.76
N HIS A 214 10.83 1.74 10.19
CA HIS A 214 10.70 1.55 8.75
C HIS A 214 10.02 2.74 8.08
N GLN A 215 9.03 3.37 8.74
CA GLN A 215 8.44 4.63 8.28
C GLN A 215 9.47 5.77 8.25
N LYS A 216 10.29 5.90 9.30
CA LYS A 216 11.37 6.88 9.33
C LYS A 216 12.35 6.70 8.16
N TYR A 217 12.66 5.45 7.83
CA TYR A 217 13.49 5.12 6.69
C TYR A 217 12.82 5.43 5.34
N LEU A 218 11.55 5.07 5.18
CA LEU A 218 10.78 5.42 3.97
C LEU A 218 10.82 6.93 3.73
N SER A 219 10.57 7.75 4.77
CA SER A 219 10.67 9.21 4.64
C SER A 219 12.07 9.67 4.25
N GLU A 220 13.13 9.01 4.74
CA GLU A 220 14.52 9.32 4.36
C GLU A 220 14.80 8.97 2.89
N LEU A 221 14.33 7.83 2.41
CA LEU A 221 14.49 7.39 1.02
C LEU A 221 13.69 8.27 0.05
N GLU A 222 12.43 8.56 0.37
CA GLU A 222 11.59 9.48 -0.41
C GLU A 222 12.21 10.88 -0.46
N THR A 223 12.71 11.39 0.67
CA THR A 223 13.37 12.69 0.73
C THR A 223 14.61 12.71 -0.16
N TYR A 224 15.44 11.66 -0.12
CA TYR A 224 16.63 11.57 -0.96
C TYR A 224 16.27 11.57 -2.45
N LEU A 225 15.29 10.75 -2.85
CA LEU A 225 14.78 10.72 -4.23
C LEU A 225 14.22 12.08 -4.67
N LEU A 226 13.51 12.77 -3.77
CA LEU A 226 13.01 14.11 -4.08
C LEU A 226 14.16 15.12 -4.26
N THR A 227 15.03 15.26 -3.27
CA THR A 227 15.98 16.40 -3.21
C THR A 227 17.21 16.19 -4.08
N GLU A 228 17.75 14.97 -4.12
CA GLU A 228 18.99 14.67 -4.84
C GLU A 228 18.75 14.18 -6.27
N ASN A 229 17.50 13.88 -6.65
CA ASN A 229 17.17 13.40 -7.99
C ASN A 229 16.06 14.22 -8.65
N ILE A 230 14.84 14.24 -8.13
CA ILE A 230 13.71 14.91 -8.81
C ILE A 230 13.92 16.43 -8.90
N GLU A 231 14.19 17.09 -7.78
CA GLU A 231 14.35 18.56 -7.70
C GLU A 231 15.53 19.06 -8.53
N VAL A 232 16.54 18.21 -8.78
CA VAL A 232 17.70 18.54 -9.61
C VAL A 232 17.31 18.75 -11.08
N PHE A 233 16.34 17.98 -11.59
CA PHE A 233 16.02 17.95 -13.02
C PHE A 233 14.62 18.47 -13.38
N VAL A 234 13.71 18.62 -12.41
CA VAL A 234 12.30 18.93 -12.69
C VAL A 234 12.05 20.28 -13.36
N ASP A 235 12.93 21.25 -13.11
CA ASP A 235 12.86 22.61 -13.65
C ASP A 235 13.78 22.83 -14.87
N GLU A 236 14.52 21.82 -15.30
CA GLU A 236 15.31 21.86 -16.54
C GLU A 236 14.42 22.04 -17.78
N ASP A 237 15.00 22.59 -18.85
CA ASP A 237 14.28 22.74 -20.13
C ASP A 237 13.85 21.36 -20.64
N SER A 238 12.56 21.19 -20.88
CA SER A 238 11.96 19.99 -21.49
C SER A 238 12.60 19.53 -22.82
N LYS A 239 13.36 20.40 -23.49
CA LYS A 239 14.13 20.07 -24.70
C LYS A 239 15.49 19.42 -24.41
N ASN A 240 15.98 19.50 -23.17
CA ASN A 240 17.18 18.81 -22.71
C ASN A 240 16.85 17.33 -22.49
N ALA A 241 17.17 16.50 -23.49
CA ALA A 241 16.85 15.08 -23.47
C ALA A 241 17.49 14.36 -22.27
N ASP A 242 18.77 14.63 -21.99
CA ASP A 242 19.50 14.00 -20.89
C ASP A 242 18.85 14.33 -19.53
N ALA A 243 18.46 15.59 -19.31
CA ALA A 243 17.76 15.97 -18.07
C ALA A 243 16.37 15.32 -17.96
N MET A 244 15.64 15.15 -19.07
CA MET A 244 14.35 14.47 -19.07
C MET A 244 14.49 12.96 -18.80
N ASP A 245 15.52 12.32 -19.33
CA ASP A 245 15.81 10.91 -19.06
C ASP A 245 16.19 10.70 -17.58
N GLN A 246 17.02 11.57 -17.00
CA GLN A 246 17.36 11.55 -15.58
C GLN A 246 16.14 11.80 -14.67
N LEU A 247 15.29 12.77 -15.02
CA LEU A 247 14.04 13.00 -14.29
C LEU A 247 13.09 11.81 -14.41
N ALA A 248 13.02 11.16 -15.58
CA ALA A 248 12.18 9.99 -15.78
C ALA A 248 12.61 8.81 -14.93
N GLU A 249 13.91 8.54 -14.85
CA GLU A 249 14.48 7.52 -13.96
C GLU A 249 14.19 7.83 -12.49
N ALA A 250 14.40 9.08 -12.05
CA ALA A 250 14.11 9.51 -10.68
C ALA A 250 12.63 9.34 -10.30
N VAL A 251 11.71 9.69 -11.21
CA VAL A 251 10.26 9.53 -11.01
C VAL A 251 9.86 8.05 -11.01
N ASP A 252 10.50 7.21 -11.84
CA ASP A 252 10.28 5.77 -11.82
C ASP A 252 10.70 5.16 -10.48
N PHE A 253 11.90 5.45 -10.01
CA PHE A 253 12.36 5.02 -8.68
C PHE A 253 11.44 5.50 -7.56
N TYR A 254 11.01 6.77 -7.60
CA TYR A 254 10.04 7.28 -6.62
C TYR A 254 8.73 6.49 -6.64
N SER A 255 8.21 6.15 -7.83
CA SER A 255 6.99 5.35 -7.97
C SER A 255 7.11 3.94 -7.37
N GLN A 256 8.31 3.37 -7.39
CA GLN A 256 8.62 2.08 -6.78
C GLN A 256 8.70 2.16 -5.25
N VAL A 257 9.06 3.33 -4.70
CA VAL A 257 9.21 3.54 -3.25
C VAL A 257 7.91 3.98 -2.58
N THR A 258 7.19 4.97 -3.12
CA THR A 258 6.03 5.55 -2.45
C THR A 258 4.96 4.49 -2.10
N LEU A 259 4.31 4.68 -0.94
CA LEU A 259 3.10 3.95 -0.54
C LEU A 259 1.81 4.62 -1.07
N ALA A 260 1.93 5.80 -1.68
CA ALA A 260 0.85 6.58 -2.28
C ALA A 260 1.09 6.74 -3.80
N PRO A 261 0.84 5.70 -4.63
CA PRO A 261 1.25 5.68 -6.04
C PRO A 261 0.78 6.89 -6.87
N ILE A 262 -0.33 7.53 -6.47
CA ILE A 262 -0.88 8.72 -7.11
C ILE A 262 0.08 9.93 -7.09
N SER A 263 1.00 9.99 -6.11
CA SER A 263 1.90 11.12 -5.90
C SER A 263 2.80 11.41 -7.10
N SER A 264 3.31 10.37 -7.77
CA SER A 264 4.21 10.51 -8.92
C SER A 264 3.51 10.50 -10.28
N LYS A 265 2.24 10.08 -10.37
CA LYS A 265 1.54 9.88 -11.65
C LYS A 265 1.46 11.12 -12.52
N PHE A 266 1.33 12.31 -11.92
CA PHE A 266 1.27 13.54 -12.70
C PHE A 266 2.65 13.99 -13.21
N LEU A 267 3.75 13.70 -12.48
CA LEU A 267 5.09 13.87 -13.03
C LEU A 267 5.35 12.87 -14.16
N GLU A 268 4.92 11.61 -14.02
CA GLU A 268 5.00 10.60 -15.08
C GLU A 268 4.27 11.08 -16.36
N ALA A 269 3.07 11.65 -16.21
CA ALA A 269 2.31 12.19 -17.34
C ALA A 269 2.98 13.41 -18.00
N TYR A 270 3.58 14.30 -17.19
CA TYR A 270 4.37 15.43 -17.70
C TYR A 270 5.55 14.95 -18.55
N LEU A 271 6.32 14.00 -18.02
CA LEU A 271 7.46 13.37 -18.71
C LEU A 271 7.03 12.71 -20.01
N LYS A 272 6.02 11.84 -19.98
CA LYS A 272 5.50 11.17 -21.18
C LYS A 272 5.13 12.17 -22.26
N PHE A 273 4.47 13.27 -21.91
CA PHE A 273 4.09 14.28 -22.91
C PHE A 273 5.30 14.93 -23.56
N ASN A 274 6.29 15.37 -22.77
CA ASN A 274 7.50 16.03 -23.28
C ASN A 274 8.41 15.06 -24.06
N MET A 275 8.43 13.79 -23.67
CA MET A 275 9.11 12.71 -24.39
C MET A 275 8.30 12.17 -25.59
N LYS A 276 7.28 12.92 -26.05
CA LYS A 276 6.46 12.64 -27.23
C LYS A 276 5.52 11.43 -27.11
N ASP A 277 5.41 10.80 -25.95
CA ASP A 277 4.34 9.85 -25.61
C ASP A 277 3.07 10.58 -25.15
N THR A 278 2.49 11.37 -26.06
CA THR A 278 1.26 12.13 -25.80
C THR A 278 0.06 11.23 -25.54
N LYS A 279 0.04 10.01 -26.09
CA LYS A 279 -1.03 9.04 -25.85
C LYS A 279 -0.97 8.51 -24.42
N GLY A 280 0.21 8.11 -23.94
CA GLY A 280 0.40 7.67 -22.56
C GLY A 280 0.09 8.77 -21.55
N ALA A 281 0.54 10.00 -21.79
CA ALA A 281 0.20 11.14 -20.93
C ALA A 281 -1.32 11.37 -20.85
N ASN A 282 -2.01 11.37 -22.00
CA ASN A 282 -3.46 11.55 -22.03
C ASN A 282 -4.22 10.41 -21.34
N LEU A 283 -3.73 9.18 -21.42
CA LEU A 283 -4.30 8.05 -20.69
C LEU A 283 -4.30 8.33 -19.18
N ILE A 284 -3.15 8.73 -18.62
CA ILE A 284 -3.02 9.08 -17.19
C ILE A 284 -4.00 10.19 -16.82
N PHE A 285 -4.11 11.25 -17.62
CA PHE A 285 -5.08 12.33 -17.35
C PHE A 285 -6.52 11.80 -17.27
N THR A 286 -6.91 10.91 -18.19
CA THR A 286 -8.27 10.37 -18.24
C THR A 286 -8.57 9.32 -17.17
N THR A 287 -7.55 8.65 -16.63
CA THR A 287 -7.73 7.60 -15.60
C THR A 287 -7.55 8.12 -14.19
N GLU A 288 -6.52 8.95 -13.95
CA GLU A 288 -6.11 9.32 -12.61
C GLU A 288 -6.84 10.56 -12.06
N ILE A 289 -7.22 11.53 -12.90
CA ILE A 289 -8.02 12.69 -12.44
C ILE A 289 -9.37 12.24 -11.84
N PRO A 290 -10.15 11.35 -12.49
CA PRO A 290 -11.40 10.87 -11.91
C PRO A 290 -11.21 10.03 -10.65
N LYS A 291 -10.09 9.31 -10.52
CA LYS A 291 -9.75 8.58 -9.29
C LYS A 291 -9.45 9.53 -8.15
N LEU A 292 -8.61 10.53 -8.39
CA LEU A 292 -8.21 11.55 -7.40
C LEU A 292 -9.41 12.20 -6.70
N LYS A 293 -10.48 12.50 -7.45
CA LYS A 293 -11.73 13.06 -6.92
C LYS A 293 -12.46 12.15 -5.92
N LYS A 294 -12.17 10.84 -5.93
CA LYS A 294 -12.75 9.86 -5.01
C LYS A 294 -11.90 9.67 -3.76
N TYR A 295 -10.66 10.16 -3.75
CA TYR A 295 -9.79 10.03 -2.60
C TYR A 295 -10.33 10.89 -1.47
N LYS A 296 -10.20 10.41 -0.24
CA LYS A 296 -10.66 11.14 0.94
C LYS A 296 -9.55 11.20 1.96
N LYS A 297 -9.18 12.43 2.33
CA LYS A 297 -8.36 12.68 3.52
C LYS A 297 -9.15 12.26 4.75
N LEU A 298 -8.49 11.55 5.66
CA LEU A 298 -9.04 11.14 6.95
C LEU A 298 -8.55 12.12 8.03
N ASP A 299 -9.34 12.33 9.08
CA ASP A 299 -9.03 13.24 10.20
C ASP A 299 -7.94 12.69 11.15
N GLU A 300 -7.20 11.68 10.72
CA GLU A 300 -6.14 11.02 11.48
C GLU A 300 -4.76 11.43 10.96
N GLU A 301 -4.01 12.16 11.78
CA GLU A 301 -2.61 12.49 11.50
C GLU A 301 -1.67 11.42 12.08
N THR A 302 -0.65 11.08 11.30
CA THR A 302 0.46 10.23 11.75
C THR A 302 1.74 11.06 11.83
N PRO A 303 2.77 10.62 12.58
CA PRO A 303 4.07 11.29 12.59
C PRO A 303 4.74 11.37 11.21
N TYR A 304 4.26 10.60 10.23
CA TYR A 304 4.89 10.40 8.93
C TYR A 304 4.10 11.02 7.77
N GLY A 305 2.87 11.45 8.00
CA GLY A 305 2.01 12.00 6.97
C GLY A 305 0.52 11.95 7.30
N GLU A 306 -0.27 12.27 6.29
CA GLU A 306 -1.73 12.33 6.38
C GLU A 306 -2.33 11.02 5.86
N LYS A 307 -3.41 10.54 6.49
CA LYS A 307 -4.10 9.34 6.02
C LYS A 307 -5.13 9.66 4.95
N PHE A 308 -5.21 8.79 3.95
CA PHE A 308 -6.19 8.85 2.87
C PHE A 308 -6.84 7.50 2.64
N THR A 309 -8.04 7.52 2.05
CA THR A 309 -8.60 6.37 1.35
C THR A 309 -8.56 6.60 -0.15
N ASP A 310 -8.20 5.57 -0.91
CA ASP A 310 -8.21 5.59 -2.39
C ASP A 310 -9.64 5.39 -2.96
N GLU A 311 -9.75 5.26 -4.29
CA GLU A 311 -11.04 5.04 -4.94
C GLU A 311 -11.75 3.73 -4.58
N ASN A 312 -11.02 2.78 -4.00
CA ASN A 312 -11.49 1.46 -3.57
C ASN A 312 -11.75 1.40 -2.05
N GLY A 313 -11.45 2.48 -1.32
CA GLY A 313 -11.55 2.52 0.14
C GLY A 313 -10.32 1.94 0.85
N THR A 314 -9.21 1.71 0.14
CA THR A 314 -7.95 1.27 0.73
C THR A 314 -7.31 2.42 1.48
N GLU A 315 -7.04 2.23 2.77
CA GLU A 315 -6.32 3.22 3.57
C GLU A 315 -4.81 3.18 3.29
N PHE A 316 -4.20 4.36 3.17
CA PHE A 316 -2.76 4.52 3.06
C PHE A 316 -2.31 5.85 3.69
N ILE A 317 -1.01 5.97 3.97
CA ILE A 317 -0.39 7.21 4.45
C ILE A 317 0.25 7.89 3.26
N MET A 318 -0.08 9.16 3.05
CA MET A 318 0.62 10.04 2.12
C MET A 318 1.61 10.88 2.90
N SER A 319 2.90 10.69 2.64
CA SER A 319 3.94 11.41 3.37
C SER A 319 3.96 12.89 2.98
N THR A 320 4.65 13.71 3.79
CA THR A 320 4.88 15.12 3.40
C THR A 320 5.70 15.24 2.12
N VAL A 321 6.52 14.23 1.79
CA VAL A 321 7.28 14.17 0.54
C VAL A 321 6.35 13.81 -0.62
N ASP A 322 5.45 12.83 -0.43
CA ASP A 322 4.43 12.48 -1.43
C ASP A 322 3.56 13.68 -1.83
N LEU A 323 3.11 14.47 -0.84
CA LEU A 323 2.33 15.68 -1.11
C LEU A 323 3.12 16.71 -1.93
N LYS A 324 4.43 16.84 -1.70
CA LYS A 324 5.30 17.72 -2.50
C LYS A 324 5.46 17.22 -3.94
N VAL A 325 5.69 15.92 -4.13
CA VAL A 325 5.80 15.29 -5.45
C VAL A 325 4.48 15.41 -6.22
N LEU A 326 3.35 15.16 -5.56
CA LEU A 326 2.01 15.36 -6.12
C LEU A 326 1.81 16.82 -6.56
N LYS A 327 2.09 17.78 -5.66
CA LYS A 327 2.00 19.21 -5.96
C LYS A 327 2.84 19.60 -7.16
N MET A 328 4.08 19.12 -7.23
CA MET A 328 5.00 19.40 -8.33
C MET A 328 4.45 18.86 -9.67
N GLY A 329 4.01 17.61 -9.70
CA GLY A 329 3.40 16.98 -10.88
C GLY A 329 2.14 17.70 -11.33
N VAL A 330 1.24 18.04 -10.40
CA VAL A 330 0.01 18.77 -10.68
C VAL A 330 0.30 20.13 -11.31
N LYS A 331 1.21 20.93 -10.72
CA LYS A 331 1.58 22.25 -11.25
C LYS A 331 2.12 22.15 -12.68
N LYS A 332 3.04 21.21 -12.92
CA LYS A 332 3.64 20.98 -14.25
C LYS A 332 2.61 20.54 -15.28
N VAL A 333 1.75 19.58 -14.94
CA VAL A 333 0.68 19.11 -15.83
C VAL A 333 -0.36 20.20 -16.11
N ALA A 334 -0.75 20.99 -15.10
CA ALA A 334 -1.73 22.05 -15.29
C ALA A 334 -1.21 23.12 -16.28
N LEU A 335 0.05 23.56 -16.13
CA LEU A 335 0.68 24.50 -17.08
C LEU A 335 0.78 23.92 -18.49
N LEU A 336 1.15 22.64 -18.60
CA LEU A 336 1.21 21.92 -19.87
C LEU A 336 -0.17 21.87 -20.54
N MET A 337 -1.23 21.50 -19.81
CA MET A 337 -2.60 21.46 -20.32
C MET A 337 -3.09 22.85 -20.75
N LYS A 338 -2.81 23.90 -19.96
CA LYS A 338 -3.15 25.29 -20.32
C LYS A 338 -2.52 25.69 -21.65
N THR A 339 -1.25 25.35 -21.85
CA THR A 339 -0.52 25.64 -23.10
C THR A 339 -1.08 24.84 -24.28
N ARG A 340 -1.26 23.53 -24.09
CA ARG A 340 -1.81 22.61 -25.11
C ARG A 340 -3.21 23.03 -25.56
N ASP A 341 -4.06 23.47 -24.63
CA ASP A 341 -5.48 23.78 -24.87
C ASP A 341 -5.69 25.26 -25.29
N GLY A 342 -4.63 25.93 -25.78
CA GLY A 342 -4.72 27.28 -26.33
C GLY A 342 -5.11 28.33 -25.29
N GLY A 343 -4.70 28.15 -24.03
CA GLY A 343 -5.01 29.04 -22.93
C GLY A 343 -6.41 28.84 -22.32
N LYS A 344 -7.15 27.79 -22.71
CA LYS A 344 -8.45 27.42 -22.11
C LYS A 344 -8.27 26.26 -21.13
N PRO A 345 -8.14 26.51 -19.82
CA PRO A 345 -7.65 25.51 -18.88
C PRO A 345 -8.72 24.54 -18.37
N PHE A 346 -9.71 24.11 -19.16
CA PHE A 346 -10.83 23.30 -18.62
C PHE A 346 -10.37 22.03 -17.90
N LYS A 347 -9.52 21.23 -18.55
CA LYS A 347 -8.96 20.01 -17.94
C LYS A 347 -7.95 20.29 -16.83
N ALA A 348 -7.22 21.41 -16.94
CA ALA A 348 -6.32 21.84 -15.87
C ALA A 348 -7.10 22.26 -14.62
N CYS A 349 -8.21 22.98 -14.77
CA CYS A 349 -9.11 23.31 -13.66
C CYS A 349 -9.65 22.03 -13.02
N GLU A 350 -10.06 21.04 -13.82
CA GLU A 350 -10.56 19.76 -13.29
C GLU A 350 -9.54 19.05 -12.39
N LEU A 351 -8.26 19.06 -12.78
CA LEU A 351 -7.17 18.52 -11.97
C LEU A 351 -6.94 19.35 -10.70
N LEU A 352 -6.89 20.68 -10.82
CA LEU A 352 -6.62 21.58 -9.69
C LEU A 352 -7.73 21.53 -8.64
N GLU A 353 -9.00 21.54 -9.07
CA GLU A 353 -10.18 21.38 -8.20
C GLU A 353 -10.15 20.03 -7.45
N ALA A 354 -9.57 18.98 -8.04
CA ALA A 354 -9.50 17.66 -7.42
C ALA A 354 -8.49 17.59 -6.26
N VAL A 355 -7.41 18.39 -6.30
CA VAL A 355 -6.37 18.41 -5.25
C VAL A 355 -6.48 19.61 -4.31
N GLU A 356 -7.29 20.62 -4.67
CA GLU A 356 -7.52 21.81 -3.87
C GLU A 356 -7.82 21.51 -2.39
N PRO A 357 -8.69 20.54 -2.04
CA PRO A 357 -9.00 20.27 -0.64
C PRO A 357 -7.80 19.81 0.20
N TRP A 358 -6.69 19.43 -0.43
CA TRP A 358 -5.49 18.92 0.26
C TRP A 358 -4.31 19.89 0.17
N LEU A 359 -4.27 20.72 -0.87
CA LEU A 359 -3.11 21.56 -1.17
C LEU A 359 -3.38 23.07 -1.00
N ILE A 360 -4.63 23.51 -0.82
CA ILE A 360 -4.93 24.95 -0.77
C ILE A 360 -4.31 25.68 0.43
N ASP A 361 -4.03 24.97 1.52
CA ASP A 361 -3.35 25.55 2.69
C ASP A 361 -1.82 25.69 2.46
N ASP A 362 -1.26 25.04 1.44
CA ASP A 362 0.11 25.25 1.00
C ASP A 362 0.23 26.58 0.23
N LYS A 363 1.02 27.52 0.77
CA LYS A 363 1.15 28.88 0.22
C LYS A 363 1.63 28.91 -1.24
N ASP A 364 2.54 28.00 -1.61
CA ASP A 364 3.08 27.94 -2.97
C ASP A 364 2.01 27.44 -3.95
N PHE A 365 1.24 26.41 -3.57
CA PHE A 365 0.12 25.93 -4.37
C PHE A 365 -0.99 26.98 -4.49
N ALA A 366 -1.41 27.59 -3.37
CA ALA A 366 -2.45 28.61 -3.37
C ALA A 366 -2.10 29.80 -4.28
N SER A 367 -0.86 30.29 -4.18
CA SER A 367 -0.36 31.38 -5.04
C SER A 367 -0.33 30.99 -6.51
N PHE A 368 0.10 29.77 -6.83
CA PHE A 368 0.08 29.24 -8.19
C PHE A 368 -1.36 29.18 -8.72
N TYR A 369 -2.29 28.61 -7.94
CA TYR A 369 -3.67 28.43 -8.35
C TYR A 369 -4.35 29.78 -8.60
N SER A 370 -4.17 30.75 -7.69
CA SER A 370 -4.77 32.07 -7.82
C SER A 370 -4.20 32.93 -8.93
N THR A 371 -2.92 32.75 -9.26
CA THR A 371 -2.21 33.59 -10.24
C THR A 371 -2.35 33.02 -11.65
N GLU A 372 -2.06 31.73 -11.83
CA GLU A 372 -2.02 31.10 -13.14
C GLU A 372 -3.39 30.59 -13.61
N PHE A 373 -4.30 30.32 -12.68
CA PHE A 373 -5.56 29.62 -12.94
C PHE A 373 -6.75 30.28 -12.24
N LYS A 374 -6.70 31.61 -12.05
CA LYS A 374 -7.78 32.41 -11.45
C LYS A 374 -9.17 32.08 -12.00
N SER A 375 -9.26 31.88 -13.32
CA SER A 375 -10.50 31.53 -14.01
C SER A 375 -11.15 30.23 -13.56
N CYS A 376 -10.40 29.33 -12.91
CA CYS A 376 -10.93 28.09 -12.36
C CYS A 376 -11.67 28.34 -11.03
N MET A 377 -11.24 29.34 -10.24
CA MET A 377 -11.80 29.66 -8.92
C MET A 377 -13.03 30.58 -8.99
N GLU A 378 -13.23 31.28 -10.11
CA GLU A 378 -14.33 32.26 -10.29
C GLU A 378 -15.66 31.61 -10.77
N LYS A 379 -15.86 30.31 -10.53
CA LYS A 379 -17.02 29.55 -11.03
C LYS A 379 -18.28 29.68 -10.19
#